data_AF-A0A2R6LJV8-F1
#
_entry.id   AF-A0A2R6LJV8-F1
#
_cell.length_a   1.000
_cell.length_b   1.000
_cell.length_c   1.000
_cell.angle_alpha   90.00
_cell.angle_beta   90.00
_cell.angle_gamma   90.00
#
_symmetry.space_group_name_H-M   'P 1'
#
loop_
_entity.id
_entity.type
_entity.pdbx_description
1 polymer ?
#
loop_
_entity_poly.entity_id
_entity_poly.type
_entity_poly.pdbx_seq_one_letter_code
_entity_poly.pdbx_strand_id
1 'polypeptide(L)'
;MAPDGSDEAEGTANAPLATIQEAFNRVDPGETIYASPGEYQESLEIGEGGTADAPIELTGPPDAILRRPSGAPAAALIGGDHVHVTGLTIDGLADPSRPEDPDAYGNGPLVLVTAIDFDEFNQGSVIAPHGIGNSGRQLVKFRFCANAEAGPFRVTGRAGAKWQLTDQENHNGEIVYVGTAPNTIDKFDGYSGWDRTHNVHVHHIDNSAGHQHAVLVDTKPGTENVTVEYCTDGGGSWSSVDWDTSSLILKGHRCTVRWNRLQDGHGNGLKIGREFTDSAPDDEFRDKVATENEIYGNEILGFDDDAVSFYPGSEAGQGPEHQAVYCGNTVEGRATGEPEGACSENVPTTDRVGHVGGNSPWTGKSLPESTGPGEIDRSDNEGPEPDFSVSGGLESETATVGDRITILATVENSGGEGSIELTVETEGTVVGQKLVTVSADSEVTTEVRTNPAPSPGTYTFTLNGEEVGEVTVESDDE
;
A
#
# COMPACT_ATOMS: atom_id res chain seq x y z
N MET A 1 -6.16 1.89 21.71
CA MET A 1 -4.71 2.04 22.00
C MET A 1 -4.24 3.40 21.54
N ALA A 2 -3.12 3.89 22.07
CA ALA A 2 -2.53 5.18 21.73
C ALA A 2 -1.00 5.11 21.98
N PRO A 3 -0.16 5.75 21.15
CA PRO A 3 1.30 5.67 21.33
C PRO A 3 1.83 6.20 22.67
N ASP A 4 1.09 7.11 23.30
CA ASP A 4 1.38 7.68 24.63
C ASP A 4 0.63 6.97 25.78
N GLY A 5 -0.02 5.84 25.48
CA GLY A 5 -0.72 4.99 26.44
C GLY A 5 0.22 4.25 27.40
N SER A 6 -0.31 3.22 28.04
CA SER A 6 0.45 2.35 28.94
C SER A 6 -0.01 0.92 28.82
N ASP A 7 0.91 -0.03 28.65
CA ASP A 7 0.56 -1.45 28.60
C ASP A 7 0.04 -1.99 29.93
N GLU A 8 0.30 -1.31 31.05
CA GLU A 8 -0.35 -1.61 32.33
C GLU A 8 -1.80 -1.07 32.44
N ALA A 9 -2.29 -0.34 31.43
CA ALA A 9 -3.64 0.20 31.42
C ALA A 9 -4.69 -0.85 31.09
N GLU A 10 -5.96 -0.51 31.31
CA GLU A 10 -7.10 -1.42 31.07
C GLU A 10 -7.40 -1.66 29.58
N GLY A 11 -6.86 -0.84 28.67
CA GLY A 11 -7.14 -0.91 27.23
C GLY A 11 -8.44 -0.24 26.80
N THR A 12 -9.04 0.58 27.66
CA THR A 12 -10.22 1.37 27.31
C THR A 12 -9.84 2.67 26.60
N ALA A 13 -10.81 3.36 26.00
CA ALA A 13 -10.58 4.66 25.34
C ALA A 13 -9.97 5.73 26.27
N ASN A 14 -10.25 5.67 27.58
CA ASN A 14 -9.72 6.62 28.57
C ASN A 14 -8.43 6.12 29.27
N ALA A 15 -8.06 4.86 29.05
CA ALA A 15 -6.87 4.24 29.61
C ALA A 15 -6.29 3.27 28.56
N PRO A 16 -5.79 3.80 27.42
CA PRO A 16 -5.39 2.99 26.29
C PRO A 16 -4.08 2.22 26.57
N LEU A 17 -3.96 1.03 25.98
CA LEU A 17 -2.67 0.34 25.85
C LEU A 17 -1.73 1.15 24.97
N ALA A 18 -0.42 1.01 25.21
CA ALA A 18 0.63 1.67 24.44
C ALA A 18 0.93 0.91 23.15
N THR A 19 0.96 -0.42 23.21
CA THR A 19 1.47 -1.27 22.13
C THR A 19 0.39 -2.15 21.50
N ILE A 20 0.50 -2.37 20.20
CA ILE A 20 -0.37 -3.26 19.42
C ILE A 20 -0.20 -4.71 19.82
N GLN A 21 1.05 -5.15 20.06
CA GLN A 21 1.28 -6.51 20.51
C GLN A 21 0.56 -6.81 21.83
N GLU A 22 0.54 -5.86 22.78
CA GLU A 22 -0.14 -6.09 24.06
C GLU A 22 -1.66 -6.17 23.91
N ALA A 23 -2.26 -5.45 22.96
CA ALA A 23 -3.68 -5.67 22.66
C ALA A 23 -3.94 -7.05 22.08
N PHE A 24 -3.11 -7.53 21.15
CA PHE A 24 -3.25 -8.90 20.64
C PHE A 24 -3.08 -9.97 21.72
N ASN A 25 -2.26 -9.71 22.76
CA ASN A 25 -2.12 -10.62 23.88
C ASN A 25 -3.37 -10.71 24.78
N ARG A 26 -4.31 -9.76 24.65
CA ARG A 26 -5.48 -9.62 25.52
C ARG A 26 -6.81 -9.78 24.81
N VAL A 27 -6.84 -9.57 23.51
CA VAL A 27 -8.05 -9.54 22.69
C VAL A 27 -8.67 -10.93 22.62
N ASP A 28 -10.00 -11.01 22.80
CA ASP A 28 -10.76 -12.23 22.59
C ASP A 28 -11.32 -12.29 21.15
N PRO A 29 -11.60 -13.49 20.60
CA PRO A 29 -12.29 -13.62 19.31
C PRO A 29 -13.58 -12.79 19.23
N GLY A 30 -13.72 -12.03 18.15
CA GLY A 30 -14.86 -11.12 17.92
C GLY A 30 -14.64 -9.69 18.42
N GLU A 31 -13.52 -9.41 19.07
CA GLU A 31 -13.16 -8.05 19.50
C GLU A 31 -12.32 -7.30 18.46
N THR A 32 -12.34 -5.97 18.57
CA THR A 32 -11.63 -5.06 17.70
C THR A 32 -10.61 -4.24 18.49
N ILE A 33 -9.37 -4.24 18.03
CA ILE A 33 -8.27 -3.39 18.49
C ILE A 33 -8.31 -2.09 17.67
N TYR A 34 -8.62 -0.98 18.33
CA TYR A 34 -8.59 0.36 17.70
C TYR A 34 -7.27 1.07 18.01
N ALA A 35 -6.44 1.31 16.98
CA ALA A 35 -5.28 2.17 17.03
C ALA A 35 -5.70 3.64 16.88
N SER A 36 -5.22 4.51 17.76
CA SER A 36 -5.38 5.96 17.61
C SER A 36 -4.31 6.49 16.65
N PRO A 37 -4.46 7.71 16.10
CA PRO A 37 -3.42 8.36 15.32
C PRO A 37 -2.04 8.33 16.01
N GLY A 38 -0.99 8.18 15.20
CA GLY A 38 0.40 8.17 15.63
C GLY A 38 1.15 6.90 15.24
N GLU A 39 2.42 6.84 15.61
CA GLU A 39 3.33 5.78 15.16
C GLU A 39 3.52 4.70 16.22
N TYR A 40 3.38 3.45 15.80
CA TYR A 40 3.59 2.23 16.58
C TYR A 40 4.77 1.48 15.97
N GLN A 41 5.95 1.61 16.59
CA GLN A 41 7.16 0.98 16.08
C GLN A 41 7.32 -0.45 16.62
N GLU A 42 6.64 -1.41 15.98
CA GLU A 42 6.48 -2.77 16.47
C GLU A 42 6.60 -3.83 15.36
N SER A 43 6.97 -5.05 15.76
CA SER A 43 6.91 -6.25 14.93
C SER A 43 5.93 -7.21 15.59
N LEU A 44 4.78 -7.42 14.98
CA LEU A 44 3.69 -8.19 15.56
C LEU A 44 3.88 -9.69 15.31
N GLU A 45 3.67 -10.49 16.35
CA GLU A 45 3.58 -11.94 16.27
C GLU A 45 2.18 -12.35 16.77
N ILE A 46 1.31 -12.71 15.82
CA ILE A 46 -0.10 -12.98 16.08
C ILE A 46 -0.34 -14.48 15.91
N GLY A 47 -0.08 -15.23 16.99
CA GLY A 47 -0.21 -16.69 17.00
C GLY A 47 -1.63 -17.21 17.24
N GLU A 48 -2.46 -16.41 17.90
CA GLU A 48 -3.86 -16.72 18.18
C GLU A 48 -4.76 -15.86 17.31
N GLY A 49 -5.92 -16.41 16.96
CA GLY A 49 -6.84 -15.84 15.99
C GLY A 49 -8.29 -15.96 16.41
N GLY A 50 -9.19 -15.46 15.57
CA GLY A 50 -10.62 -15.54 15.74
C GLY A 50 -11.25 -16.77 15.10
N THR A 51 -12.55 -16.68 14.84
CA THR A 51 -13.30 -17.64 14.03
C THR A 51 -14.03 -16.92 12.91
N ALA A 52 -14.57 -17.64 11.93
CA ALA A 52 -15.34 -17.04 10.84
C ALA A 52 -16.50 -16.14 11.33
N ASP A 53 -17.15 -16.50 12.45
CA ASP A 53 -18.25 -15.74 13.04
C ASP A 53 -17.79 -14.67 14.06
N ALA A 54 -16.51 -14.71 14.45
CA ALA A 54 -15.93 -13.84 15.47
C ALA A 54 -14.44 -13.59 15.16
N PRO A 55 -14.12 -12.85 14.06
CA PRO A 55 -12.75 -12.49 13.73
C PRO A 55 -12.17 -11.54 14.76
N ILE A 56 -10.84 -11.48 14.84
CA ILE A 56 -10.13 -10.42 15.57
C ILE A 56 -9.74 -9.35 14.56
N GLU A 57 -10.10 -8.09 14.81
CA GLU A 57 -9.78 -6.98 13.91
C GLU A 57 -8.83 -5.98 14.56
N LEU A 58 -7.70 -5.69 13.92
CA LEU A 58 -6.89 -4.50 14.16
C LEU A 58 -7.27 -3.44 13.14
N THR A 59 -7.70 -2.27 13.61
CA THR A 59 -8.05 -1.14 12.76
C THR A 59 -7.63 0.21 13.33
N GLY A 60 -7.59 1.22 12.47
CA GLY A 60 -7.24 2.59 12.85
C GLY A 60 -7.45 3.57 11.70
N PRO A 61 -7.32 4.88 11.94
CA PRO A 61 -7.28 5.87 10.87
C PRO A 61 -5.98 5.76 10.07
N PRO A 62 -5.90 6.35 8.85
CA PRO A 62 -4.71 6.30 8.01
C PRO A 62 -3.41 6.81 8.66
N ASP A 63 -3.53 7.75 9.60
CA ASP A 63 -2.42 8.33 10.36
C ASP A 63 -2.04 7.53 11.63
N ALA A 64 -2.70 6.39 11.89
CA ALA A 64 -2.16 5.34 12.74
C ALA A 64 -1.21 4.47 11.91
N ILE A 65 0.09 4.52 12.21
CA ILE A 65 1.15 3.88 11.41
C ILE A 65 1.78 2.73 12.20
N LEU A 66 1.58 1.49 11.74
CA LEU A 66 2.39 0.36 12.17
C LEU A 66 3.73 0.41 11.41
N ARG A 67 4.79 0.87 12.09
CA ARG A 67 6.14 0.95 11.52
C ARG A 67 6.97 -0.23 11.98
N ARG A 68 7.58 -0.94 11.02
CA ARG A 68 8.55 -1.99 11.34
C ARG A 68 9.74 -1.43 12.15
N PRO A 69 10.16 -2.05 13.28
CA PRO A 69 11.34 -1.63 14.03
C PRO A 69 12.63 -2.03 13.32
N SER A 70 13.72 -1.31 13.55
CA SER A 70 15.04 -1.65 13.02
C SER A 70 15.45 -3.08 13.43
N GLY A 71 16.03 -3.84 12.48
CA GLY A 71 16.44 -5.23 12.71
C GLY A 71 15.34 -6.30 12.63
N ALA A 72 14.05 -5.94 12.69
CA ALA A 72 12.97 -6.92 12.51
C ALA A 72 12.79 -7.32 11.03
N PRO A 73 12.49 -8.58 10.72
CA PRO A 73 12.31 -9.02 9.33
C PRO A 73 11.00 -8.52 8.70
N ALA A 74 9.95 -8.32 9.49
CA ALA A 74 8.58 -8.00 9.07
C ALA A 74 7.94 -7.00 10.06
N ALA A 75 6.82 -6.38 9.68
CA ALA A 75 5.96 -5.63 10.61
C ALA A 75 4.89 -6.53 11.25
N ALA A 76 4.41 -7.56 10.54
CA ALA A 76 3.44 -8.51 11.09
C ALA A 76 3.68 -9.93 10.59
N LEU A 77 3.67 -10.88 11.52
CA LEU A 77 3.65 -12.32 11.31
C LEU A 77 2.34 -12.87 11.88
N ILE A 78 1.44 -13.30 11.01
CA ILE A 78 0.09 -13.74 11.34
C ILE A 78 0.01 -15.25 11.17
N GLY A 79 -0.07 -15.96 12.30
CA GLY A 79 -0.30 -17.40 12.38
C GLY A 79 -1.74 -17.76 12.71
N GLY A 80 -2.43 -16.92 13.49
CA GLY A 80 -3.82 -17.11 13.90
C GLY A 80 -4.81 -16.92 12.75
N ASP A 81 -5.88 -17.72 12.75
CA ASP A 81 -6.98 -17.63 11.78
C ASP A 81 -7.85 -16.38 12.00
N HIS A 82 -8.54 -15.93 10.96
CA HIS A 82 -9.54 -14.86 11.04
C HIS A 82 -9.03 -13.58 11.72
N VAL A 83 -7.77 -13.23 11.43
CA VAL A 83 -7.15 -11.97 11.84
C VAL A 83 -7.31 -10.97 10.70
N HIS A 84 -7.95 -9.85 10.99
CA HIS A 84 -8.20 -8.78 10.05
C HIS A 84 -7.33 -7.58 10.41
N VAL A 85 -6.58 -7.04 9.44
CA VAL A 85 -5.80 -5.81 9.58
C VAL A 85 -6.34 -4.80 8.56
N THR A 86 -7.05 -3.79 9.04
CA THR A 86 -7.79 -2.85 8.21
C THR A 86 -7.46 -1.39 8.55
N GLY A 87 -7.72 -0.45 7.64
CA GLY A 87 -7.83 0.99 7.93
C GLY A 87 -6.54 1.76 8.27
N LEU A 88 -5.63 1.22 9.08
CA LEU A 88 -4.36 1.85 9.44
C LEU A 88 -3.33 1.78 8.31
N THR A 89 -2.19 2.44 8.45
CA THR A 89 -1.07 2.37 7.49
C THR A 89 0.05 1.46 7.99
N ILE A 90 0.61 0.62 7.13
CA ILE A 90 1.75 -0.26 7.46
C ILE A 90 2.98 0.17 6.67
N ASP A 91 4.07 0.49 7.36
CA ASP A 91 5.30 1.00 6.74
C ASP A 91 6.53 0.17 7.14
N GLY A 92 7.24 -0.35 6.15
CA GLY A 92 8.44 -1.17 6.36
C GLY A 92 9.76 -0.40 6.51
N LEU A 93 9.77 0.92 6.26
CA LEU A 93 10.94 1.78 6.44
C LEU A 93 11.11 2.09 7.93
N ALA A 94 12.06 1.43 8.61
CA ALA A 94 12.24 1.60 10.05
C ALA A 94 12.80 2.96 10.45
N ASP A 95 13.53 3.62 9.54
CA ASP A 95 14.15 4.92 9.76
C ASP A 95 13.86 5.82 8.55
N PRO A 96 12.83 6.67 8.61
CA PRO A 96 12.46 7.58 7.53
C PRO A 96 13.57 8.54 7.09
N SER A 97 14.61 8.75 7.92
CA SER A 97 15.74 9.60 7.54
C SER A 97 16.74 8.91 6.61
N ARG A 98 16.58 7.60 6.37
CA ARG A 98 17.49 6.79 5.54
C ARG A 98 16.75 5.96 4.48
N PRO A 99 15.90 6.57 3.63
CA PRO A 99 15.10 5.84 2.64
C PRO A 99 15.93 5.14 1.56
N GLU A 100 17.15 5.63 1.31
CA GLU A 100 18.09 5.02 0.35
C GLU A 100 19.03 3.98 0.99
N ASP A 101 18.95 3.77 2.31
CA ASP A 101 19.73 2.74 2.99
C ASP A 101 18.96 1.41 2.99
N PRO A 102 19.43 0.36 2.27
CA PRO A 102 18.76 -0.94 2.28
C PRO A 102 18.65 -1.53 3.69
N ASP A 103 19.49 -1.16 4.66
CA ASP A 103 19.41 -1.61 6.05
C ASP A 103 18.30 -0.94 6.88
N ALA A 104 17.69 0.14 6.37
CA ALA A 104 16.47 0.70 6.93
C ALA A 104 15.22 -0.17 6.65
N TYR A 105 15.35 -1.22 5.84
CA TYR A 105 14.28 -2.14 5.44
C TYR A 105 14.46 -3.56 6.00
N GLY A 106 13.35 -4.27 6.19
CA GLY A 106 13.35 -5.66 6.69
C GLY A 106 13.81 -6.68 5.64
N ASN A 107 14.41 -7.80 6.07
CA ASN A 107 14.82 -8.89 5.15
C ASN A 107 13.74 -9.97 4.96
N GLY A 108 12.47 -9.62 5.18
CA GLY A 108 11.31 -10.48 5.01
C GLY A 108 10.17 -9.78 4.27
N PRO A 109 9.04 -10.46 4.04
CA PRO A 109 7.79 -9.79 3.68
C PRO A 109 7.40 -8.81 4.79
N LEU A 110 6.71 -7.71 4.44
CA LEU A 110 6.25 -6.74 5.43
C LEU A 110 5.11 -7.32 6.29
N VAL A 111 4.18 -8.02 5.65
CA VAL A 111 3.13 -8.82 6.29
C VAL A 111 3.23 -10.26 5.76
N LEU A 112 3.40 -11.21 6.66
CA LEU A 112 3.32 -12.65 6.36
C LEU A 112 2.11 -13.25 7.06
N VAL A 113 1.20 -13.83 6.28
CA VAL A 113 0.15 -14.70 6.78
C VAL A 113 0.56 -16.14 6.46
N THR A 114 0.57 -17.00 7.47
CA THR A 114 1.05 -18.38 7.31
C THR A 114 0.37 -19.32 8.28
N ALA A 115 0.11 -20.56 7.86
CA ALA A 115 -0.22 -21.61 8.82
C ALA A 115 0.96 -21.83 9.79
N ILE A 116 0.64 -22.17 11.04
CA ILE A 116 1.61 -22.58 12.06
C ILE A 116 2.03 -24.04 11.83
N ASP A 117 1.07 -24.87 11.41
CA ASP A 117 1.27 -26.25 10.97
C ASP A 117 1.02 -26.33 9.45
N PHE A 118 2.00 -26.83 8.69
CA PHE A 118 1.92 -26.90 7.22
C PHE A 118 1.09 -28.08 6.70
N ASP A 119 0.61 -28.94 7.60
CA ASP A 119 -0.46 -29.91 7.28
C ASP A 119 -1.85 -29.25 7.24
N GLU A 120 -1.96 -28.01 7.71
CA GLU A 120 -3.17 -27.19 7.73
C GLU A 120 -2.99 -25.88 6.94
N PHE A 121 -4.04 -25.06 6.88
CA PHE A 121 -4.02 -23.74 6.26
C PHE A 121 -4.50 -22.70 7.26
N ASN A 122 -3.82 -21.55 7.30
CA ASN A 122 -4.37 -20.37 7.96
C ASN A 122 -5.66 -19.95 7.23
N GLN A 123 -6.75 -19.75 7.97
CA GLN A 123 -8.08 -19.47 7.42
C GLN A 123 -8.45 -18.00 7.59
N GLY A 124 -9.06 -17.40 6.56
CA GLY A 124 -9.92 -16.23 6.76
C GLY A 124 -9.24 -14.91 7.14
N SER A 125 -7.91 -14.80 6.98
CA SER A 125 -7.20 -13.55 7.28
C SER A 125 -7.48 -12.48 6.21
N VAL A 126 -7.66 -11.22 6.63
CA VAL A 126 -7.94 -10.07 5.76
C VAL A 126 -6.86 -9.01 5.95
N ILE A 127 -6.16 -8.65 4.88
CA ILE A 127 -5.13 -7.61 4.87
C ILE A 127 -5.58 -6.47 3.97
N ALA A 128 -6.27 -5.49 4.58
CA ALA A 128 -6.86 -4.33 3.90
C ALA A 128 -6.54 -3.00 4.62
N PRO A 129 -5.24 -2.70 4.89
CA PRO A 129 -4.85 -1.42 5.49
C PRO A 129 -5.26 -0.26 4.56
N HIS A 130 -5.31 0.97 5.07
CA HIS A 130 -5.49 2.12 4.17
C HIS A 130 -4.30 2.26 3.22
N GLY A 131 -3.08 2.13 3.75
CA GLY A 131 -1.84 2.23 2.99
C GLY A 131 -0.82 1.17 3.42
N ILE A 132 -0.03 0.66 2.47
CA ILE A 132 1.05 -0.27 2.75
C ILE A 132 2.24 -0.03 1.80
N GLY A 133 3.45 -0.01 2.33
CA GLY A 133 4.62 0.32 1.52
C GLY A 133 5.96 0.08 2.19
N ASN A 134 7.03 0.29 1.42
CA ASN A 134 8.42 0.28 1.88
C ASN A 134 8.87 -1.07 2.46
N SER A 135 8.57 -2.17 1.78
CA SER A 135 9.11 -3.48 2.18
C SER A 135 10.51 -3.71 1.62
N GLY A 136 11.34 -4.44 2.36
CA GLY A 136 12.60 -4.94 1.81
C GLY A 136 12.41 -6.14 0.88
N ARG A 137 11.30 -6.90 1.01
CA ARG A 137 10.86 -7.94 0.06
C ARG A 137 9.41 -7.71 -0.35
N GLN A 138 8.51 -8.67 -0.15
CA GLN A 138 7.09 -8.55 -0.48
C GLN A 138 6.35 -7.61 0.47
N LEU A 139 5.25 -6.97 0.04
CA LEU A 139 4.36 -6.26 0.96
C LEU A 139 3.49 -7.26 1.72
N VAL A 140 2.70 -8.06 1.00
CA VAL A 140 1.84 -9.09 1.59
C VAL A 140 2.21 -10.45 1.03
N LYS A 141 2.41 -11.43 1.91
CA LYS A 141 2.63 -12.82 1.54
C LYS A 141 1.64 -13.75 2.24
N PHE A 142 0.90 -14.52 1.45
CA PHE A 142 0.10 -15.65 1.91
C PHE A 142 0.85 -16.95 1.61
N ARG A 143 1.06 -17.78 2.63
CA ARG A 143 1.72 -19.09 2.51
C ARG A 143 0.95 -20.12 3.32
N PHE A 144 0.55 -21.24 2.72
CA PHE A 144 -0.38 -22.17 3.36
C PHE A 144 -1.61 -21.45 3.95
N CYS A 145 -2.32 -20.69 3.10
CA CYS A 145 -3.53 -19.97 3.49
C CYS A 145 -4.76 -20.44 2.71
N ALA A 146 -5.95 -20.26 3.29
CA ALA A 146 -7.21 -20.49 2.63
C ALA A 146 -8.23 -19.39 2.99
N ASN A 147 -9.09 -19.04 2.03
CA ASN A 147 -10.18 -18.08 2.23
C ASN A 147 -9.68 -16.70 2.71
N ALA A 148 -8.54 -16.24 2.20
CA ALA A 148 -7.89 -15.00 2.65
C ALA A 148 -8.14 -13.83 1.69
N GLU A 149 -7.93 -12.60 2.15
CA GLU A 149 -8.18 -11.38 1.39
C GLU A 149 -6.99 -10.43 1.45
N ALA A 150 -6.61 -9.86 0.31
CA ALA A 150 -5.70 -8.72 0.22
C ALA A 150 -6.32 -7.57 -0.56
N GLY A 151 -6.42 -6.43 0.11
CA GLY A 151 -7.06 -5.23 -0.40
C GLY A 151 -8.48 -5.04 0.14
N PRO A 152 -9.09 -3.85 -0.06
CA PRO A 152 -8.49 -2.69 -0.71
C PRO A 152 -7.34 -2.09 0.10
N PHE A 153 -6.28 -1.63 -0.57
CA PHE A 153 -5.24 -0.79 0.03
C PHE A 153 -4.54 0.05 -1.04
N ARG A 154 -3.96 1.19 -0.63
CA ARG A 154 -3.04 1.97 -1.46
C ARG A 154 -1.60 1.51 -1.24
N VAL A 155 -0.85 1.36 -2.31
CA VAL A 155 0.61 1.19 -2.23
C VAL A 155 1.22 2.56 -1.96
N THR A 156 1.95 2.70 -0.86
CA THR A 156 2.52 3.99 -0.40
C THR A 156 4.03 4.08 -0.59
N GLY A 157 4.65 3.01 -1.08
CA GLY A 157 6.09 2.94 -1.26
C GLY A 157 6.51 1.63 -1.91
N ARG A 158 7.81 1.52 -2.20
CA ARG A 158 8.37 0.40 -2.97
C ARG A 158 8.19 -0.96 -2.28
N ALA A 159 8.24 -2.02 -3.09
CA ALA A 159 8.37 -3.39 -2.64
C ALA A 159 9.66 -4.02 -3.18
N GLY A 160 10.58 -4.42 -2.29
CA GLY A 160 11.85 -5.05 -2.68
C GLY A 160 13.11 -4.20 -2.47
N ALA A 161 13.08 -3.27 -1.50
CA ALA A 161 14.20 -2.36 -1.25
C ALA A 161 15.56 -3.07 -1.01
N LYS A 162 15.57 -4.31 -0.51
CA LYS A 162 16.82 -5.07 -0.22
C LYS A 162 17.64 -5.44 -1.45
N TRP A 163 17.07 -5.33 -2.64
CA TRP A 163 17.80 -5.53 -3.88
C TRP A 163 17.74 -4.31 -4.79
N GLN A 164 16.62 -3.58 -4.82
CA GLN A 164 16.48 -2.36 -5.62
C GLN A 164 17.44 -1.23 -5.23
N LEU A 165 17.87 -1.17 -3.97
CA LEU A 165 18.82 -0.16 -3.45
C LEU A 165 20.26 -0.70 -3.39
N THR A 166 20.56 -1.76 -4.13
CA THR A 166 21.86 -2.44 -4.09
C THR A 166 22.26 -2.91 -5.49
N ASP A 167 23.52 -3.32 -5.64
CA ASP A 167 23.99 -4.01 -6.85
C ASP A 167 23.65 -5.52 -6.85
N GLN A 168 22.83 -6.01 -5.91
CA GLN A 168 22.48 -7.43 -5.85
C GLN A 168 21.42 -7.76 -6.90
N GLU A 169 21.76 -8.74 -7.74
CA GLU A 169 20.83 -9.41 -8.64
C GLU A 169 19.73 -10.14 -7.85
N ASN A 170 18.50 -9.65 -7.93
CA ASN A 170 17.33 -10.26 -7.28
C ASN A 170 16.01 -9.77 -7.89
N HIS A 171 14.91 -10.29 -7.37
CA HIS A 171 13.57 -9.93 -7.79
C HIS A 171 12.51 -10.11 -6.68
N ASN A 172 12.90 -10.30 -5.43
CA ASN A 172 11.94 -10.48 -4.34
C ASN A 172 11.34 -9.13 -3.92
N GLY A 173 10.13 -8.82 -4.38
CA GLY A 173 9.54 -7.49 -4.25
C GLY A 173 8.08 -7.42 -4.67
N GLU A 174 7.34 -8.50 -4.51
CA GLU A 174 5.94 -8.56 -4.94
C GLU A 174 5.02 -7.76 -4.01
N ILE A 175 4.03 -7.05 -4.56
CA ILE A 175 3.02 -6.37 -3.74
C ILE A 175 2.17 -7.44 -3.03
N VAL A 176 1.65 -8.42 -3.78
CA VAL A 176 1.00 -9.62 -3.21
C VAL A 176 1.65 -10.90 -3.75
N TYR A 177 2.11 -11.75 -2.84
CA TYR A 177 2.67 -13.07 -3.12
C TYR A 177 1.75 -14.15 -2.56
N VAL A 178 1.22 -15.02 -3.42
CA VAL A 178 0.27 -16.07 -3.02
C VAL A 178 0.89 -17.45 -3.21
N GLY A 179 0.94 -18.24 -2.13
CA GLY A 179 1.54 -19.57 -2.09
C GLY A 179 3.05 -19.53 -1.81
N THR A 180 3.78 -20.54 -2.32
CA THR A 180 5.23 -20.68 -2.16
C THR A 180 5.83 -21.39 -3.37
N ALA A 181 6.93 -20.84 -3.92
CA ALA A 181 7.64 -21.47 -5.02
C ALA A 181 8.28 -22.81 -4.59
N PRO A 182 8.29 -23.85 -5.45
CA PRO A 182 8.80 -25.17 -5.06
C PRO A 182 10.23 -25.19 -4.52
N ASN A 183 11.14 -24.42 -5.12
CA ASN A 183 12.52 -24.26 -4.64
C ASN A 183 12.65 -23.69 -3.21
N THR A 184 11.59 -23.08 -2.68
CA THR A 184 11.50 -22.60 -1.30
C THR A 184 10.89 -23.66 -0.41
N ILE A 185 9.91 -24.41 -0.92
CA ILE A 185 9.31 -25.56 -0.23
C ILE A 185 10.37 -26.63 0.07
N ASP A 186 11.31 -26.88 -0.85
CA ASP A 186 12.42 -27.84 -0.67
C ASP A 186 13.30 -27.57 0.57
N LYS A 187 13.18 -26.38 1.15
CA LYS A 187 13.92 -25.95 2.36
C LYS A 187 13.14 -26.22 3.65
N PHE A 188 11.90 -26.69 3.56
CA PHE A 188 11.07 -27.01 4.72
C PHE A 188 11.24 -28.48 5.09
N ASP A 189 11.80 -28.72 6.28
CA ASP A 189 11.99 -30.07 6.79
C ASP A 189 10.64 -30.79 6.93
N GLY A 190 10.52 -31.96 6.32
CA GLY A 190 9.34 -32.81 6.44
C GLY A 190 8.19 -32.49 5.48
N TYR A 191 8.34 -31.49 4.60
CA TYR A 191 7.32 -31.15 3.60
C TYR A 191 7.87 -31.32 2.17
N SER A 192 7.08 -31.91 1.26
CA SER A 192 7.48 -32.16 -0.14
C SER A 192 6.35 -31.99 -1.15
N GLY A 193 5.21 -31.46 -0.71
CA GLY A 193 4.04 -31.20 -1.56
C GLY A 193 4.08 -29.82 -2.21
N TRP A 194 2.97 -29.45 -2.84
CA TRP A 194 2.73 -28.08 -3.29
C TRP A 194 2.18 -27.23 -2.16
N ASP A 195 2.55 -25.95 -2.08
CA ASP A 195 1.76 -24.99 -1.29
C ASP A 195 0.41 -24.78 -1.99
N ARG A 196 -0.62 -25.45 -1.47
CA ARG A 196 -1.99 -25.42 -2.00
C ARG A 196 -2.81 -24.25 -1.46
N THR A 197 -2.18 -23.09 -1.26
CA THR A 197 -2.89 -21.87 -0.85
C THR A 197 -4.05 -21.58 -1.81
N HIS A 198 -5.27 -21.37 -1.29
CA HIS A 198 -6.46 -21.33 -2.14
C HIS A 198 -7.54 -20.35 -1.67
N ASN A 199 -8.49 -20.03 -2.56
CA ASN A 199 -9.59 -19.10 -2.28
C ASN A 199 -9.08 -17.74 -1.76
N VAL A 200 -8.00 -17.23 -2.36
CA VAL A 200 -7.47 -15.90 -2.01
C VAL A 200 -8.10 -14.85 -2.91
N HIS A 201 -8.68 -13.81 -2.32
CA HIS A 201 -9.26 -12.68 -3.04
C HIS A 201 -8.32 -11.48 -2.95
N VAL A 202 -7.74 -11.11 -4.08
CA VAL A 202 -6.89 -9.92 -4.21
C VAL A 202 -7.67 -8.88 -4.98
N HIS A 203 -7.94 -7.71 -4.37
CA HIS A 203 -8.77 -6.73 -5.04
C HIS A 203 -8.54 -5.27 -4.65
N HIS A 204 -8.88 -4.37 -5.56
CA HIS A 204 -8.90 -2.92 -5.31
C HIS A 204 -7.59 -2.37 -4.75
N ILE A 205 -6.46 -2.96 -5.16
CA ILE A 205 -5.12 -2.43 -4.87
C ILE A 205 -4.87 -1.21 -5.77
N ASP A 206 -4.51 -0.10 -5.14
CA ASP A 206 -4.13 1.14 -5.82
C ASP A 206 -2.61 1.31 -5.82
N ASN A 207 -1.94 0.86 -6.89
CA ASN A 207 -0.57 1.25 -7.23
C ASN A 207 -0.55 2.20 -8.44
N SER A 208 -1.51 3.12 -8.53
CA SER A 208 -1.55 4.09 -9.65
C SER A 208 -0.31 5.01 -9.67
N ALA A 209 0.28 5.27 -8.51
CA ALA A 209 1.57 5.94 -8.37
C ALA A 209 2.73 5.22 -9.09
N GLY A 210 2.59 3.93 -9.39
CA GLY A 210 3.61 3.12 -10.02
C GLY A 210 4.87 2.96 -9.16
N HIS A 211 4.67 2.76 -7.85
CA HIS A 211 5.79 2.51 -6.93
C HIS A 211 6.56 1.26 -7.39
N GLN A 212 7.89 1.34 -7.34
CA GLN A 212 8.76 0.24 -7.80
C GLN A 212 8.47 -1.05 -7.04
N HIS A 213 8.32 -2.14 -7.78
CA HIS A 213 8.04 -3.47 -7.24
C HIS A 213 8.50 -4.53 -8.24
N ALA A 214 8.52 -5.80 -7.84
CA ALA A 214 8.85 -6.89 -8.77
C ALA A 214 7.64 -7.30 -9.62
N VAL A 215 6.55 -7.65 -8.94
CA VAL A 215 5.27 -8.10 -9.52
C VAL A 215 4.13 -7.57 -8.64
N LEU A 216 3.06 -7.04 -9.21
CA LEU A 216 1.87 -6.62 -8.46
C LEU A 216 1.23 -7.82 -7.76
N VAL A 217 0.93 -8.89 -8.50
CA VAL A 217 0.44 -10.15 -7.94
C VAL A 217 1.19 -11.33 -8.57
N ASP A 218 1.81 -12.15 -7.73
CA ASP A 218 2.44 -13.40 -8.14
C ASP A 218 1.78 -14.59 -7.44
N THR A 219 1.03 -15.36 -8.21
CA THR A 219 0.49 -16.65 -7.76
C THR A 219 1.52 -17.74 -8.05
N LYS A 220 1.95 -18.45 -7.01
CA LYS A 220 2.93 -19.52 -7.16
C LYS A 220 2.27 -20.83 -7.62
N PRO A 221 3.04 -21.73 -8.26
CA PRO A 221 2.58 -23.06 -8.61
C PRO A 221 2.09 -23.79 -7.35
N GLY A 222 0.92 -24.42 -7.42
CA GLY A 222 0.25 -25.01 -6.26
C GLY A 222 -1.03 -24.29 -5.87
N THR A 223 -1.08 -22.97 -6.11
CA THR A 223 -2.25 -22.17 -5.73
C THR A 223 -3.50 -22.52 -6.52
N GLU A 224 -4.67 -22.38 -5.90
CA GLU A 224 -5.96 -22.70 -6.52
C GLU A 224 -7.01 -21.62 -6.23
N ASN A 225 -7.88 -21.34 -7.20
CA ASN A 225 -9.04 -20.46 -7.00
C ASN A 225 -8.69 -19.07 -6.41
N VAL A 226 -7.57 -18.50 -6.86
CA VAL A 226 -7.21 -17.10 -6.54
C VAL A 226 -7.98 -16.18 -7.47
N THR A 227 -8.66 -15.18 -6.92
CA THR A 227 -9.30 -14.12 -7.71
C THR A 227 -8.48 -12.85 -7.59
N VAL A 228 -8.05 -12.29 -8.71
CA VAL A 228 -7.41 -10.97 -8.80
C VAL A 228 -8.31 -10.05 -9.61
N GLU A 229 -8.92 -9.07 -8.96
CA GLU A 229 -9.84 -8.17 -9.64
C GLU A 229 -9.78 -6.72 -9.20
N TYR A 230 -10.08 -5.80 -10.12
CA TYR A 230 -10.10 -4.38 -9.84
C TYR A 230 -8.78 -3.88 -9.23
N CYS A 231 -7.63 -4.46 -9.54
CA CYS A 231 -6.34 -3.88 -9.15
C CYS A 231 -5.86 -2.90 -10.23
N THR A 232 -5.21 -1.82 -9.81
CA THR A 232 -4.50 -0.90 -10.70
C THR A 232 -3.02 -0.94 -10.42
N ASP A 233 -2.25 -1.26 -11.44
CA ASP A 233 -0.81 -1.04 -11.46
C ASP A 233 -0.49 0.02 -12.51
N GLY A 234 -0.01 1.19 -12.04
CA GLY A 234 0.50 2.23 -12.92
C GLY A 234 1.86 1.89 -13.51
N GLY A 235 2.53 0.85 -13.01
CA GLY A 235 3.82 0.37 -13.48
C GLY A 235 4.83 0.33 -12.35
N GLY A 236 6.11 0.29 -12.70
CA GLY A 236 7.18 0.07 -11.72
C GLY A 236 7.49 -1.40 -11.46
N SER A 237 6.79 -2.35 -12.12
CA SER A 237 7.23 -3.74 -12.20
C SER A 237 8.60 -3.82 -12.88
N TRP A 238 9.59 -4.36 -12.18
CA TRP A 238 10.99 -4.38 -12.62
C TRP A 238 11.78 -5.51 -11.96
N SER A 239 12.93 -5.86 -12.53
CA SER A 239 13.93 -6.68 -11.86
C SER A 239 15.36 -6.47 -12.35
N SER A 240 16.33 -6.75 -11.47
CA SER A 240 17.76 -6.73 -11.79
C SER A 240 18.31 -8.05 -12.33
N VAL A 241 17.52 -9.13 -12.40
CA VAL A 241 17.97 -10.41 -12.99
C VAL A 241 17.45 -10.59 -14.41
N ASP A 242 18.15 -11.41 -15.21
CA ASP A 242 17.77 -11.75 -16.58
C ASP A 242 16.67 -12.82 -16.60
N TRP A 243 15.47 -12.43 -16.17
CA TRP A 243 14.22 -13.21 -16.22
C TRP A 243 13.12 -12.31 -16.76
N ASP A 244 12.10 -12.89 -17.40
CA ASP A 244 11.00 -12.06 -17.92
C ASP A 244 10.24 -11.44 -16.74
N THR A 245 10.42 -10.13 -16.55
CA THR A 245 9.67 -9.34 -15.58
C THR A 245 8.20 -9.36 -15.97
N SER A 246 7.28 -9.25 -14.99
CA SER A 246 5.86 -9.07 -15.31
C SER A 246 5.14 -8.26 -14.23
N SER A 247 4.12 -7.49 -14.61
CA SER A 247 3.24 -6.84 -13.62
C SER A 247 2.37 -7.87 -12.90
N LEU A 248 1.82 -8.88 -13.60
CA LEU A 248 1.09 -9.98 -12.97
C LEU A 248 1.60 -11.33 -13.45
N ILE A 249 1.78 -12.28 -12.52
CA ILE A 249 2.18 -13.65 -12.81
C ILE A 249 1.12 -14.65 -12.30
N LEU A 250 0.55 -15.40 -13.24
CA LEU A 250 -0.51 -16.39 -13.02
C LEU A 250 0.01 -17.82 -13.19
N LYS A 251 0.32 -18.50 -12.07
CA LYS A 251 0.72 -19.92 -12.06
C LYS A 251 -0.29 -20.81 -11.35
N GLY A 252 -1.31 -20.23 -10.71
CA GLY A 252 -2.39 -20.97 -10.07
C GLY A 252 -3.31 -21.70 -11.05
N HIS A 253 -4.17 -22.55 -10.48
CA HIS A 253 -5.18 -23.33 -11.20
C HIS A 253 -6.59 -22.83 -10.84
N ARG A 254 -7.48 -22.71 -11.83
CA ARG A 254 -8.85 -22.18 -11.65
C ARG A 254 -8.90 -20.79 -11.02
N CYS A 255 -7.87 -19.99 -11.24
CA CYS A 255 -7.82 -18.61 -10.82
C CYS A 255 -8.62 -17.72 -11.76
N THR A 256 -9.07 -16.58 -11.26
CA THR A 256 -9.76 -15.55 -12.05
C THR A 256 -8.92 -14.27 -12.04
N VAL A 257 -8.60 -13.73 -13.20
CA VAL A 257 -7.95 -12.42 -13.37
C VAL A 257 -8.87 -11.56 -14.23
N ARG A 258 -9.54 -10.59 -13.61
CA ARG A 258 -10.54 -9.77 -14.31
C ARG A 258 -10.54 -8.32 -13.90
N TRP A 259 -10.89 -7.45 -14.84
CA TRP A 259 -11.16 -6.03 -14.54
C TRP A 259 -10.00 -5.30 -13.86
N ASN A 260 -8.77 -5.78 -14.05
CA ASN A 260 -7.56 -5.09 -13.60
C ASN A 260 -7.10 -4.10 -14.66
N ARG A 261 -6.35 -3.08 -14.26
CA ARG A 261 -5.66 -2.14 -15.14
C ARG A 261 -4.16 -2.22 -14.86
N LEU A 262 -3.40 -2.81 -15.78
CA LEU A 262 -1.95 -2.99 -15.68
C LEU A 262 -1.29 -2.17 -16.78
N GLN A 263 -0.39 -1.26 -16.42
CA GLN A 263 0.18 -0.31 -17.37
C GLN A 263 1.65 -0.02 -17.12
N ASP A 264 2.37 0.29 -18.20
CA ASP A 264 3.67 0.98 -18.17
C ASP A 264 4.73 0.34 -17.24
N GLY A 265 4.67 -0.98 -17.09
CA GLY A 265 5.66 -1.78 -16.39
C GLY A 265 6.69 -2.37 -17.35
N HIS A 266 7.85 -2.78 -16.82
CA HIS A 266 8.83 -3.52 -17.61
C HIS A 266 8.43 -5.00 -17.74
N GLY A 267 8.88 -5.62 -18.84
CA GLY A 267 8.61 -6.99 -19.21
C GLY A 267 7.18 -7.18 -19.71
N ASN A 268 6.50 -8.16 -19.16
CA ASN A 268 5.17 -8.57 -19.59
C ASN A 268 4.07 -7.92 -18.76
N GLY A 269 2.89 -7.69 -19.35
CA GLY A 269 1.75 -7.24 -18.57
C GLY A 269 1.21 -8.35 -17.67
N LEU A 270 0.78 -9.43 -18.30
CA LEU A 270 0.28 -10.64 -17.66
C LEU A 270 1.02 -11.86 -18.21
N LYS A 271 1.74 -12.58 -17.35
CA LYS A 271 2.40 -13.84 -17.68
C LYS A 271 1.65 -15.02 -17.09
N ILE A 272 1.28 -15.98 -17.91
CA ILE A 272 0.62 -17.24 -17.51
C ILE A 272 1.58 -18.40 -17.76
N GLY A 273 1.82 -19.27 -16.77
CA GLY A 273 2.74 -20.38 -17.00
C GLY A 273 3.18 -21.22 -15.81
N ARG A 274 3.85 -22.35 -16.08
CA ARG A 274 4.39 -23.27 -15.06
C ARG A 274 5.86 -23.09 -14.71
N GLU A 275 6.40 -21.88 -14.71
CA GLU A 275 7.83 -21.70 -14.38
C GLU A 275 8.18 -22.21 -12.98
N PHE A 276 8.65 -23.46 -12.95
CA PHE A 276 9.16 -24.18 -11.80
C PHE A 276 10.30 -25.10 -12.25
N THR A 277 11.20 -25.41 -11.32
CA THR A 277 12.39 -26.24 -11.53
C THR A 277 12.06 -27.73 -11.44
N ASP A 278 13.05 -28.60 -11.72
CA ASP A 278 12.95 -30.06 -11.52
C ASP A 278 12.68 -30.45 -10.05
N SER A 279 12.83 -29.51 -9.12
CA SER A 279 12.50 -29.71 -7.71
C SER A 279 11.00 -29.54 -7.39
N ALA A 280 10.19 -29.16 -8.38
CA ALA A 280 8.75 -29.14 -8.21
C ALA A 280 8.19 -30.54 -7.93
N PRO A 281 7.17 -30.67 -7.05
CA PRO A 281 6.55 -31.95 -6.79
C PRO A 281 6.08 -32.64 -8.08
N ASP A 282 6.37 -33.95 -8.19
CA ASP A 282 6.03 -34.77 -9.35
C ASP A 282 4.78 -35.60 -9.05
N ASP A 283 3.63 -34.92 -9.03
CA ASP A 283 2.31 -35.52 -8.83
C ASP A 283 1.29 -35.03 -9.88
N GLU A 284 0.05 -35.52 -9.81
CA GLU A 284 -1.01 -35.18 -10.77
C GLU A 284 -1.37 -33.68 -10.81
N PHE A 285 -0.99 -32.90 -9.80
CA PHE A 285 -1.26 -31.47 -9.76
C PHE A 285 -0.31 -30.70 -10.68
N ARG A 286 0.86 -31.26 -10.99
CA ARG A 286 1.85 -30.66 -11.90
C ARG A 286 1.24 -30.25 -13.25
N ASP A 287 0.33 -31.07 -13.79
CA ASP A 287 -0.35 -30.81 -15.06
C ASP A 287 -1.49 -29.77 -14.96
N LYS A 288 -1.90 -29.42 -13.73
CA LYS A 288 -2.95 -28.42 -13.46
C LYS A 288 -2.40 -27.00 -13.27
N VAL A 289 -1.10 -26.86 -13.06
CA VAL A 289 -0.46 -25.54 -12.87
C VAL A 289 -0.75 -24.65 -14.08
N ALA A 290 -1.19 -23.42 -13.82
CA ALA A 290 -1.52 -22.41 -14.84
C ALA A 290 -2.61 -22.82 -15.85
N THR A 291 -3.53 -23.72 -15.49
CA THR A 291 -4.65 -24.13 -16.37
C THR A 291 -6.02 -23.88 -15.75
N GLU A 292 -7.05 -23.94 -16.59
CA GLU A 292 -8.46 -23.72 -16.24
C GLU A 292 -8.72 -22.33 -15.63
N ASN A 293 -7.88 -21.33 -15.91
CA ASN A 293 -8.07 -19.98 -15.39
C ASN A 293 -9.07 -19.19 -16.23
N GLU A 294 -9.67 -18.18 -15.61
CA GLU A 294 -10.54 -17.21 -16.27
C GLU A 294 -9.84 -15.85 -16.35
N ILE A 295 -9.60 -15.36 -17.57
CA ILE A 295 -8.83 -14.14 -17.83
C ILE A 295 -9.65 -13.25 -18.77
N TYR A 296 -10.32 -12.23 -18.23
CA TYR A 296 -11.22 -11.40 -19.02
C TYR A 296 -11.42 -9.98 -18.51
N GLY A 297 -11.74 -9.05 -19.41
CA GLY A 297 -12.12 -7.69 -19.04
C GLY A 297 -11.00 -6.86 -18.43
N ASN A 298 -9.73 -7.28 -18.54
CA ASN A 298 -8.59 -6.51 -18.07
C ASN A 298 -8.17 -5.47 -19.10
N GLU A 299 -7.55 -4.38 -18.66
CA GLU A 299 -6.79 -3.45 -19.50
C GLU A 299 -5.29 -3.67 -19.25
N ILE A 300 -4.54 -4.01 -20.30
CA ILE A 300 -3.11 -4.35 -20.20
C ILE A 300 -2.35 -3.59 -21.28
N LEU A 301 -1.71 -2.49 -20.89
CA LEU A 301 -1.23 -1.48 -21.84
C LEU A 301 0.25 -1.11 -21.62
N GLY A 302 0.96 -0.73 -22.68
CA GLY A 302 2.28 -0.09 -22.60
C GLY A 302 3.39 -0.90 -21.92
N PHE A 303 3.47 -2.21 -22.18
CA PHE A 303 4.59 -3.05 -21.74
C PHE A 303 5.67 -3.15 -22.83
N ASP A 304 6.95 -3.27 -22.44
CA ASP A 304 8.07 -3.36 -23.40
C ASP A 304 8.34 -4.77 -23.95
N ASP A 305 7.67 -5.80 -23.42
CA ASP A 305 7.61 -7.16 -24.00
C ASP A 305 6.19 -7.55 -24.46
N ASP A 306 5.64 -8.70 -24.04
CA ASP A 306 4.26 -9.08 -24.37
C ASP A 306 3.29 -8.55 -23.30
N ALA A 307 2.23 -7.88 -23.74
CA ALA A 307 1.12 -7.54 -22.84
C ALA A 307 0.50 -8.79 -22.22
N VAL A 308 0.35 -9.88 -22.98
CA VAL A 308 -0.04 -11.19 -22.43
C VAL A 308 0.81 -12.31 -23.01
N SER A 309 1.56 -13.01 -22.16
CA SER A 309 2.39 -14.15 -22.54
C SER A 309 1.98 -15.45 -21.87
N PHE A 310 2.16 -16.54 -22.59
CA PHE A 310 2.02 -17.90 -22.06
C PHE A 310 3.36 -18.62 -22.18
N TYR A 311 3.86 -19.17 -21.08
CA TYR A 311 5.13 -19.90 -21.08
C TYR A 311 5.04 -21.20 -20.28
N PRO A 312 5.38 -22.37 -20.86
CA PRO A 312 5.98 -22.59 -22.18
C PRO A 312 4.97 -22.59 -23.34
N GLY A 313 3.68 -22.34 -23.07
CA GLY A 313 2.62 -22.25 -24.08
C GLY A 313 1.94 -23.58 -24.43
N SER A 314 1.27 -23.62 -25.58
CA SER A 314 0.36 -24.71 -25.99
C SER A 314 0.99 -26.09 -26.02
N GLU A 315 2.23 -26.23 -26.51
CA GLU A 315 2.91 -27.54 -26.59
C GLU A 315 3.15 -28.18 -25.21
N ALA A 316 3.20 -27.34 -24.17
CA ALA A 316 3.35 -27.74 -22.79
C ALA A 316 2.03 -28.02 -22.07
N GLY A 317 0.88 -27.88 -22.73
CA GLY A 317 -0.43 -27.97 -22.10
C GLY A 317 -0.89 -26.68 -21.42
N GLN A 318 -0.33 -25.54 -21.84
CA GLN A 318 -0.46 -24.26 -21.12
C GLN A 318 -0.71 -23.07 -22.05
N GLY A 319 -1.30 -23.33 -23.20
CA GLY A 319 -1.74 -22.29 -24.11
C GLY A 319 -3.08 -21.66 -23.71
N PRO A 320 -3.53 -20.65 -24.46
CA PRO A 320 -4.87 -20.08 -24.35
C PRO A 320 -5.99 -21.13 -24.32
N GLU A 321 -5.87 -22.21 -25.10
CA GLU A 321 -6.85 -23.30 -25.18
C GLU A 321 -6.96 -24.16 -23.91
N HIS A 322 -6.03 -23.99 -22.97
CA HIS A 322 -6.04 -24.65 -21.66
C HIS A 322 -6.66 -23.78 -20.56
N GLN A 323 -7.11 -22.57 -20.90
CA GLN A 323 -7.80 -21.67 -19.99
C GLN A 323 -9.32 -21.86 -20.10
N ALA A 324 -10.03 -21.67 -19.00
CA ALA A 324 -11.49 -21.76 -18.98
C ALA A 324 -12.14 -20.59 -19.73
N VAL A 325 -11.59 -19.38 -19.54
CA VAL A 325 -12.02 -18.16 -20.22
C VAL A 325 -10.80 -17.33 -20.58
N TYR A 326 -10.71 -16.86 -21.83
CA TYR A 326 -9.68 -15.94 -22.29
C TYR A 326 -10.24 -15.05 -23.40
N CYS A 327 -10.76 -13.88 -23.02
CA CYS A 327 -11.54 -13.02 -23.92
C CYS A 327 -11.78 -11.63 -23.31
N GLY A 328 -12.21 -10.66 -24.11
CA GLY A 328 -12.74 -9.38 -23.66
C GLY A 328 -11.74 -8.48 -22.94
N ASN A 329 -10.45 -8.76 -23.03
CA ASN A 329 -9.41 -7.88 -22.51
C ASN A 329 -9.13 -6.77 -23.52
N THR A 330 -8.73 -5.60 -23.03
CA THR A 330 -8.17 -4.51 -23.86
C THR A 330 -6.66 -4.60 -23.75
N VAL A 331 -5.99 -4.79 -24.89
CA VAL A 331 -4.55 -5.07 -24.91
C VAL A 331 -3.84 -4.13 -25.87
N GLU A 332 -2.77 -3.50 -25.40
CA GLU A 332 -1.83 -2.78 -26.25
C GLU A 332 -0.46 -3.48 -26.19
N GLY A 333 0.02 -3.94 -27.34
CA GLY A 333 1.29 -4.67 -27.46
C GLY A 333 1.11 -6.07 -28.03
N ARG A 334 2.18 -6.88 -27.98
CA ARG A 334 2.09 -8.29 -28.39
C ARG A 334 1.32 -9.10 -27.37
N ALA A 335 0.50 -10.03 -27.83
CA ALA A 335 -0.15 -11.00 -26.95
C ALA A 335 -0.29 -12.36 -27.62
N THR A 336 -0.23 -13.41 -26.80
CA THR A 336 -0.46 -14.79 -27.25
C THR A 336 -1.95 -15.10 -27.33
N GLY A 337 -2.40 -15.64 -28.46
CA GLY A 337 -3.82 -15.94 -28.70
C GLY A 337 -4.65 -14.70 -29.06
N GLU A 338 -5.95 -14.72 -28.75
CA GLU A 338 -6.89 -13.62 -29.05
C GLU A 338 -7.55 -13.07 -27.76
N PRO A 339 -6.80 -12.43 -26.85
CA PRO A 339 -7.33 -11.93 -25.57
C PRO A 339 -8.45 -10.91 -25.72
N GLU A 340 -8.48 -10.19 -26.84
CA GLU A 340 -9.47 -9.16 -27.17
C GLU A 340 -10.77 -9.73 -27.79
N GLY A 341 -10.78 -11.02 -28.09
CA GLY A 341 -11.94 -11.69 -28.68
C GLY A 341 -13.19 -11.53 -27.82
N ALA A 342 -14.37 -11.46 -28.43
CA ALA A 342 -15.61 -11.29 -27.68
C ALA A 342 -15.87 -12.47 -26.74
N CYS A 343 -16.22 -12.18 -25.49
CA CYS A 343 -16.64 -13.19 -24.54
C CYS A 343 -18.03 -13.75 -24.85
N SER A 344 -18.30 -14.96 -24.34
CA SER A 344 -19.67 -15.49 -24.32
C SER A 344 -20.57 -14.68 -23.38
N GLU A 345 -21.89 -14.71 -23.60
CA GLU A 345 -22.87 -13.96 -22.79
C GLU A 345 -22.87 -14.30 -21.29
N ASN A 346 -22.29 -15.45 -20.90
CA ASN A 346 -22.21 -15.90 -19.51
C ASN A 346 -20.99 -15.34 -18.77
N VAL A 347 -20.03 -14.73 -19.47
CA VAL A 347 -18.87 -14.11 -18.84
C VAL A 347 -19.28 -12.73 -18.31
N PRO A 348 -19.09 -12.43 -17.01
CA PRO A 348 -19.43 -11.14 -16.44
C PRO A 348 -18.72 -9.96 -17.11
N THR A 349 -19.41 -8.84 -17.22
CA THR A 349 -18.87 -7.56 -17.72
C THR A 349 -18.95 -6.49 -16.64
N THR A 350 -18.06 -5.51 -16.72
CA THR A 350 -18.09 -4.28 -15.89
C THR A 350 -18.00 -3.05 -16.79
N ASP A 351 -18.44 -1.89 -16.30
CA ASP A 351 -18.27 -0.59 -16.93
C ASP A 351 -17.03 0.17 -16.41
N ARG A 352 -16.44 -0.30 -15.30
CA ARG A 352 -15.27 0.30 -14.67
C ARG A 352 -14.25 -0.77 -14.30
N VAL A 353 -12.99 -0.54 -14.63
CA VAL A 353 -11.85 -1.42 -14.32
C VAL A 353 -10.87 -0.75 -13.36
N GLY A 354 -9.91 -1.53 -12.87
CA GLY A 354 -8.91 -1.08 -11.90
C GLY A 354 -9.52 -0.78 -10.53
N HIS A 355 -8.71 -0.19 -9.65
CA HIS A 355 -9.06 0.04 -8.24
C HIS A 355 -10.33 0.85 -8.04
N VAL A 356 -10.81 1.59 -9.03
CA VAL A 356 -12.02 2.41 -8.94
C VAL A 356 -13.29 1.67 -9.39
N GLY A 357 -13.17 0.44 -9.91
CA GLY A 357 -14.31 -0.35 -10.39
C GLY A 357 -15.09 -1.06 -9.30
N GLY A 358 -16.21 -1.70 -9.66
CA GLY A 358 -16.99 -2.51 -8.71
C GLY A 358 -17.45 -1.76 -7.45
N ASN A 359 -17.34 -2.42 -6.29
CA ASN A 359 -17.63 -1.86 -4.97
C ASN A 359 -16.38 -1.20 -4.35
N SER A 360 -15.67 -0.40 -5.14
CA SER A 360 -14.44 0.26 -4.69
C SER A 360 -14.66 1.23 -3.53
N PRO A 361 -13.75 1.28 -2.53
CA PRO A 361 -13.72 2.36 -1.53
C PRO A 361 -13.07 3.64 -2.08
N TRP A 362 -12.49 3.62 -3.28
CA TRP A 362 -11.74 4.73 -3.86
C TRP A 362 -12.62 5.59 -4.77
N THR A 363 -12.65 6.89 -4.52
CA THR A 363 -13.43 7.87 -5.31
C THR A 363 -12.63 8.53 -6.44
N GLY A 364 -11.35 8.15 -6.61
CA GLY A 364 -10.40 8.76 -7.53
C GLY A 364 -10.66 8.49 -9.02
N LYS A 365 -9.91 9.20 -9.88
CA LYS A 365 -9.88 8.97 -11.34
C LYS A 365 -8.97 7.78 -11.67
N SER A 366 -9.29 7.08 -12.75
CA SER A 366 -8.38 6.12 -13.39
C SER A 366 -7.11 6.83 -13.86
N LEU A 367 -6.02 6.08 -13.95
CA LEU A 367 -4.75 6.51 -14.54
C LEU A 367 -4.92 7.23 -15.90
N PRO A 368 -3.98 8.11 -16.28
CA PRO A 368 -3.89 8.60 -17.65
C PRO A 368 -3.75 7.45 -18.66
N GLU A 369 -3.92 7.75 -19.95
CA GLU A 369 -3.64 6.78 -21.02
C GLU A 369 -2.19 6.30 -20.91
N SER A 370 -1.97 5.01 -21.18
CA SER A 370 -0.64 4.40 -21.13
C SER A 370 0.31 5.08 -22.11
N THR A 371 1.52 5.37 -21.64
CA THR A 371 2.56 6.05 -22.42
C THR A 371 3.74 5.12 -22.77
N GLY A 372 3.67 3.87 -22.34
CA GLY A 372 4.77 2.93 -22.38
C GLY A 372 5.72 3.10 -21.18
N PRO A 373 6.63 2.14 -20.95
CA PRO A 373 7.44 2.08 -19.74
C PRO A 373 8.60 3.08 -19.72
N GLY A 374 8.83 3.79 -20.84
CA GLY A 374 9.94 4.74 -21.01
C GLY A 374 9.60 6.21 -20.87
N GLU A 375 8.31 6.58 -20.74
CA GLU A 375 7.87 7.98 -20.59
C GLU A 375 7.56 8.37 -19.14
N ILE A 376 7.64 7.43 -18.19
CA ILE A 376 7.35 7.72 -16.79
C ILE A 376 8.66 7.86 -16.01
N ASP A 377 9.25 9.04 -16.11
CA ASP A 377 10.22 9.55 -15.14
C ASP A 377 9.50 9.74 -13.80
N ARG A 378 9.42 8.68 -12.99
CA ARG A 378 8.73 8.68 -11.68
C ARG A 378 9.60 9.21 -10.54
N SER A 379 10.49 10.16 -10.83
CA SER A 379 10.97 11.06 -9.79
C SER A 379 9.91 12.10 -9.37
N ASP A 380 8.81 12.22 -10.12
CA ASP A 380 7.76 13.23 -9.95
C ASP A 380 6.42 12.65 -9.44
N ASN A 381 6.43 11.80 -8.40
CA ASN A 381 5.20 11.45 -7.67
C ASN A 381 5.12 12.19 -6.32
N GLU A 382 5.53 13.45 -6.30
CA GLU A 382 4.68 14.46 -5.67
C GLU A 382 3.56 14.75 -6.68
N GLY A 383 2.37 15.18 -6.25
CA GLY A 383 1.45 15.83 -7.20
C GLY A 383 2.13 17.03 -7.87
N PRO A 384 1.43 17.86 -8.67
CA PRO A 384 1.96 19.21 -8.90
C PRO A 384 2.44 19.78 -7.56
N GLU A 385 3.68 20.26 -7.46
CA GLU A 385 4.19 20.79 -6.18
C GLU A 385 3.14 21.80 -5.63
N PRO A 386 2.86 21.79 -4.32
CA PRO A 386 1.96 22.77 -3.76
C PRO A 386 2.49 24.18 -4.05
N ASP A 387 1.62 25.04 -4.58
CA ASP A 387 1.95 26.42 -4.93
C ASP A 387 1.11 27.32 -4.05
N PHE A 388 1.67 27.71 -2.91
CA PHE A 388 0.96 28.48 -1.91
C PHE A 388 1.12 29.98 -2.13
N SER A 389 0.00 30.69 -2.16
CA SER A 389 -0.04 32.13 -1.92
C SER A 389 -0.62 32.38 -0.52
N VAL A 390 0.08 33.19 0.27
CA VAL A 390 -0.31 33.51 1.64
C VAL A 390 -0.65 34.99 1.70
N SER A 391 -1.83 35.31 2.20
CA SER A 391 -2.24 36.67 2.53
C SER A 391 -2.79 36.72 3.94
N GLY A 392 -2.80 37.88 4.58
CA GLY A 392 -3.36 37.99 5.92
C GLY A 392 -3.42 39.42 6.42
N GLY A 393 -4.06 39.58 7.57
CA GLY A 393 -4.19 40.86 8.25
C GLY A 393 -4.36 40.69 9.75
N LEU A 394 -4.04 41.76 10.48
CA LEU A 394 -4.27 41.84 11.92
C LEU A 394 -5.77 41.90 12.22
N GLU A 395 -6.23 41.13 13.21
CA GLU A 395 -7.61 41.28 13.71
C GLU A 395 -7.80 42.58 14.52
N SER A 396 -6.73 43.12 15.08
CA SER A 396 -6.73 44.35 15.87
C SER A 396 -5.40 45.09 15.74
N GLU A 397 -5.45 46.43 15.67
CA GLU A 397 -4.28 47.33 15.66
C GLU A 397 -3.85 47.76 17.08
N THR A 398 -4.55 47.30 18.11
CA THR A 398 -4.27 47.59 19.52
C THR A 398 -4.33 46.33 20.38
N ALA A 399 -3.44 46.22 21.36
CA ALA A 399 -3.41 45.14 22.35
C ALA A 399 -2.87 45.65 23.69
N THR A 400 -3.02 44.87 24.75
CA THR A 400 -2.42 45.18 26.06
C THR A 400 -1.25 44.25 26.34
N VAL A 401 -0.33 44.64 27.22
CA VAL A 401 0.74 43.73 27.68
C VAL A 401 0.12 42.42 28.20
N GLY A 402 0.64 41.28 27.73
CA GLY A 402 0.10 39.95 28.06
C GLY A 402 -0.93 39.40 27.08
N ASP A 403 -1.52 40.23 26.21
CA ASP A 403 -2.43 39.76 25.16
C ASP A 403 -1.67 39.02 24.06
N ARG A 404 -2.37 38.06 23.42
CA ARG A 404 -1.91 37.43 22.19
C ARG A 404 -2.55 38.15 21.00
N ILE A 405 -1.75 38.47 20.00
CA ILE A 405 -2.21 39.12 18.78
C ILE A 405 -2.62 38.03 17.80
N THR A 406 -3.78 38.18 17.18
CA THR A 406 -4.29 37.24 16.17
C THR A 406 -4.09 37.81 14.77
N ILE A 407 -3.51 36.99 13.90
CA ILE A 407 -3.38 37.24 12.48
C ILE A 407 -4.33 36.26 11.78
N LEU A 408 -5.26 36.79 10.99
CA LEU A 408 -6.11 35.99 10.12
C LEU A 408 -5.39 35.79 8.79
N ALA A 409 -4.96 34.57 8.52
CA ALA A 409 -4.21 34.19 7.33
C ALA A 409 -5.11 33.41 6.37
N THR A 410 -5.05 33.72 5.08
CA THR A 410 -5.64 32.93 3.99
C THR A 410 -4.51 32.34 3.17
N VAL A 411 -4.53 31.02 3.01
CA VAL A 411 -3.61 30.26 2.19
C VAL A 411 -4.37 29.74 0.99
N GLU A 412 -4.06 30.24 -0.19
CA GLU A 412 -4.54 29.70 -1.46
C GLU A 412 -3.49 28.73 -2.00
N ASN A 413 -3.92 27.58 -2.53
CA ASN A 413 -3.05 26.59 -3.15
C ASN A 413 -3.47 26.38 -4.62
N SER A 414 -2.64 26.88 -5.56
CA SER A 414 -2.83 26.67 -7.00
C SER A 414 -2.09 25.44 -7.55
N GLY A 415 -1.40 24.69 -6.68
CA GLY A 415 -0.67 23.47 -6.99
C GLY A 415 -1.37 22.22 -6.46
N GLY A 416 -0.60 21.15 -6.21
CA GLY A 416 -1.11 19.91 -5.61
C GLY A 416 -1.29 20.03 -4.11
N GLU A 417 -1.93 19.04 -3.48
CA GLU A 417 -2.14 19.04 -2.02
C GLU A 417 -0.79 19.12 -1.29
N GLY A 418 -0.72 19.96 -0.26
CA GLY A 418 0.47 20.08 0.56
C GLY A 418 0.21 20.79 1.87
N SER A 419 1.28 20.99 2.64
CA SER A 419 1.24 21.76 3.89
C SER A 419 2.27 22.89 3.89
N ILE A 420 1.91 24.04 4.45
CA ILE A 420 2.78 25.20 4.64
C ILE A 420 2.82 25.61 6.11
N GLU A 421 4.01 25.95 6.61
CA GLU A 421 4.14 26.59 7.92
C GLU A 421 3.93 28.09 7.79
N LEU A 422 2.91 28.60 8.47
CA LEU A 422 2.70 30.02 8.67
C LEU A 422 3.54 30.48 9.85
N THR A 423 4.39 31.48 9.63
CA THR A 423 5.28 32.06 10.63
C THR A 423 4.98 33.55 10.78
N VAL A 424 4.65 33.97 12.00
CA VAL A 424 4.45 35.36 12.37
C VAL A 424 5.70 35.88 13.09
N GLU A 425 6.27 36.96 12.58
CA GLU A 425 7.46 37.59 13.15
C GLU A 425 7.22 39.04 13.54
N THR A 426 7.96 39.52 14.54
CA THR A 426 8.12 40.94 14.86
C THR A 426 9.58 41.18 15.20
N GLU A 427 10.15 42.29 14.70
CA GLU A 427 11.56 42.65 14.91
C GLU A 427 12.56 41.52 14.58
N GLY A 428 12.23 40.68 13.60
CA GLY A 428 13.04 39.52 13.21
C GLY A 428 13.02 38.34 14.19
N THR A 429 12.05 38.31 15.11
CA THR A 429 11.82 37.19 16.04
C THR A 429 10.50 36.51 15.73
N VAL A 430 10.51 35.18 15.59
CA VAL A 430 9.31 34.36 15.44
C VAL A 430 8.51 34.39 16.74
N VAL A 431 7.26 34.85 16.66
CA VAL A 431 6.36 34.99 17.80
C VAL A 431 5.08 34.16 17.65
N GLY A 432 4.81 33.56 16.51
CA GLY A 432 3.72 32.57 16.33
C GLY A 432 3.98 31.69 15.12
N GLN A 433 3.57 30.42 15.19
CA GLN A 433 3.67 29.48 14.08
C GLN A 433 2.44 28.58 13.98
N LYS A 434 2.09 28.15 12.77
CA LYS A 434 1.01 27.19 12.53
C LYS A 434 1.22 26.45 11.21
N LEU A 435 1.23 25.13 11.25
CA LEU A 435 1.18 24.30 10.03
C LEU A 435 -0.26 24.24 9.50
N VAL A 436 -0.43 24.47 8.20
CA VAL A 436 -1.73 24.44 7.51
C VAL A 436 -1.64 23.53 6.30
N THR A 437 -2.54 22.55 6.22
CA THR A 437 -2.69 21.68 5.06
C THR A 437 -3.80 22.23 4.16
N VAL A 438 -3.53 22.35 2.86
CA VAL A 438 -4.48 22.89 1.87
C VAL A 438 -4.53 21.94 0.68
N SER A 439 -5.72 21.45 0.35
CA SER A 439 -5.94 20.59 -0.82
C SER A 439 -5.62 21.33 -2.12
N ALA A 440 -5.37 20.59 -3.20
CA ALA A 440 -5.13 21.16 -4.52
C ALA A 440 -6.28 22.07 -4.98
N ASP A 441 -5.96 23.16 -5.68
CA ASP A 441 -6.91 24.14 -6.22
C ASP A 441 -7.92 24.66 -5.18
N SER A 442 -7.49 24.87 -3.94
CA SER A 442 -8.36 25.28 -2.83
C SER A 442 -7.73 26.35 -1.94
N GLU A 443 -8.52 26.93 -1.03
CA GLU A 443 -8.06 27.91 -0.07
C GLU A 443 -8.52 27.55 1.35
N VAL A 444 -7.70 27.90 2.34
CA VAL A 444 -8.02 27.77 3.77
C VAL A 444 -7.71 29.07 4.48
N THR A 445 -8.69 29.59 5.22
CA THR A 445 -8.50 30.70 6.16
C THR A 445 -8.30 30.18 7.58
N THR A 446 -7.31 30.70 8.30
CA THR A 446 -6.98 30.25 9.65
C THR A 446 -6.38 31.36 10.52
N GLU A 447 -6.55 31.24 11.84
CA GLU A 447 -5.92 32.13 12.82
C GLU A 447 -4.52 31.64 13.22
N VAL A 448 -3.53 32.54 13.20
CA VAL A 448 -2.23 32.37 13.85
C VAL A 448 -2.13 33.34 15.02
N ARG A 449 -1.80 32.85 16.22
CA ARG A 449 -1.72 33.67 17.44
C ARG A 449 -0.28 33.81 17.90
N THR A 450 0.11 35.03 18.27
CA THR A 450 1.45 35.29 18.82
C THR A 450 1.60 34.75 20.25
N ASN A 451 2.83 34.75 20.74
CA ASN A 451 3.15 34.77 22.15
C ASN A 451 2.59 36.05 22.79
N PRO A 452 2.32 36.03 24.12
CA PRO A 452 1.90 37.21 24.86
C PRO A 452 2.83 38.41 24.63
N ALA A 453 2.27 39.60 24.37
CA ALA A 453 3.03 40.82 24.16
C ALA A 453 3.85 41.17 25.42
N PRO A 454 5.18 41.36 25.32
CA PRO A 454 6.05 41.42 26.49
C PRO A 454 6.12 42.80 27.17
N SER A 455 5.86 43.87 26.42
CA SER A 455 5.97 45.26 26.92
C SER A 455 5.18 46.23 26.06
N PRO A 456 4.88 47.45 26.55
CA PRO A 456 4.26 48.49 25.75
C PRO A 456 5.18 48.94 24.61
N GLY A 457 4.61 49.22 23.45
CA GLY A 457 5.35 49.62 22.26
C GLY A 457 4.57 49.39 20.96
N THR A 458 5.09 49.87 19.85
CA THR A 458 4.53 49.61 18.52
C THR A 458 5.33 48.49 17.88
N TYR A 459 4.65 47.44 17.42
CA TYR A 459 5.24 46.25 16.83
C TYR A 459 4.72 46.07 15.41
N THR A 460 5.63 46.00 14.45
CA THR A 460 5.33 45.64 13.06
C THR A 460 5.37 44.13 12.92
N PHE A 461 4.29 43.54 12.42
CA PHE A 461 4.17 42.10 12.23
C PHE A 461 4.33 41.73 10.76
N THR A 462 5.02 40.62 10.53
CA THR A 462 5.07 39.96 9.23
C THR A 462 4.46 38.57 9.30
N LEU A 463 3.87 38.10 8.20
CA LEU A 463 3.42 36.73 7.98
C LEU A 463 4.22 36.16 6.81
N ASN A 464 5.02 35.13 7.06
CA ASN A 464 5.95 34.55 6.08
C ASN A 464 6.85 35.59 5.39
N GLY A 465 7.23 36.65 6.12
CA GLY A 465 8.10 37.72 5.64
C GLY A 465 7.39 38.92 5.01
N GLU A 466 6.08 38.84 4.74
CA GLU A 466 5.28 39.96 4.22
C GLU A 466 4.64 40.75 5.36
N GLU A 467 4.70 42.08 5.33
CA GLU A 467 4.13 42.95 6.37
C GLU A 467 2.61 42.87 6.39
N VAL A 468 2.03 42.56 7.56
CA VAL A 468 0.57 42.46 7.77
C VAL A 468 -0.02 43.62 8.57
N GLY A 469 0.84 44.46 9.16
CA GLY A 469 0.48 45.72 9.81
C GLY A 469 1.21 45.96 11.13
N GLU A 470 0.82 47.04 11.82
CA GLU A 470 1.38 47.44 13.11
C GLU A 470 0.34 47.31 14.23
N VAL A 471 0.78 46.83 15.40
CA VAL A 471 -0.02 46.83 16.63
C VAL A 471 0.61 47.74 17.66
N THR A 472 -0.19 48.63 18.25
CA THR A 472 0.20 49.39 19.43
C THR A 472 -0.17 48.61 20.69
N VAL A 473 0.84 48.16 21.44
CA VAL A 473 0.68 47.51 22.74
C VAL A 473 0.71 48.58 23.83
N GLU A 474 -0.38 48.73 24.56
CA GLU A 474 -0.50 49.68 25.67
C GLU A 474 -0.10 49.02 27.00
N SER A 475 0.29 49.84 27.99
CA SER A 475 0.46 49.34 29.35
C SER A 475 -0.87 48.81 29.87
N ASP A 476 -0.78 47.72 30.63
CA ASP A 476 -1.90 47.25 31.44
C ASP A 476 -2.11 48.30 32.55
N ASP A 477 -2.92 49.32 32.25
CA ASP A 477 -3.30 50.35 33.22
C ASP A 477 -4.32 49.70 34.19
N GLU A 478 -3.87 49.34 35.39
CA GLU A 478 -4.77 48.96 36.50
C GLU A 478 -5.86 50.01 36.76
#